data_AF-A0A3P8KZ92-F1
#
_entry.id   AF-A0A3P8KZ92-F1
#
_cell.length_a   1.000
_cell.length_b   1.000
_cell.length_c   1.000
_cell.angle_alpha   90.00
_cell.angle_beta   90.00
_cell.angle_gamma   90.00
#
_symmetry.space_group_name_H-M   'P 1'
#
loop_
_entity.id
_entity.type
_entity.pdbx_description
1 polymer ?
#
loop_
_entity_poly.entity_id
_entity_poly.type
_entity_poly.pdbx_seq_one_letter_code
_entity_poly.pdbx_strand_id
1 'polypeptide(L)'
;MIPVFDDDRSTDAEYAGERHIDHEQMVTMRVDATDQWINVPVRTVLDDQGWHFEIGPYSVVGSDATKLINELAHYGRQSGEFKAVER
;
A
#
# COMPACT_ATOMS: atom_id res chain seq x y z
N MET A 1 9.38 -18.32 -6.69
CA MET A 1 8.76 -17.01 -7.00
C MET A 1 7.92 -16.63 -5.79
N ILE A 2 8.09 -15.43 -5.24
CA ILE A 2 7.27 -14.96 -4.12
C ILE A 2 5.91 -14.52 -4.71
N PRO A 3 4.78 -15.06 -4.24
CA PRO A 3 3.46 -14.67 -4.77
C PRO A 3 3.18 -13.19 -4.49
N VAL A 4 2.51 -12.54 -5.43
CA VAL A 4 2.00 -11.17 -5.27
C VAL A 4 0.61 -11.26 -4.67
N PHE A 5 0.37 -10.55 -3.57
CA PHE A 5 -0.93 -10.43 -2.94
C PHE A 5 -1.55 -9.11 -3.37
N ASP A 6 -2.32 -9.19 -4.45
CA ASP A 6 -2.95 -8.07 -5.13
C ASP A 6 -4.14 -8.59 -5.95
N ASP A 7 -5.03 -7.69 -6.36
CA ASP A 7 -6.14 -8.02 -7.24
C ASP A 7 -5.94 -7.40 -8.62
N ASP A 8 -6.34 -8.11 -9.67
CA ASP A 8 -6.28 -7.58 -11.03
C ASP A 8 -7.47 -6.67 -11.29
N ARG A 9 -7.27 -5.37 -11.04
CA ARG A 9 -8.29 -4.33 -11.20
C ARG A 9 -8.32 -3.72 -12.61
N SER A 10 -7.55 -4.27 -13.56
CA SER A 10 -7.49 -3.72 -14.92
C SER A 10 -8.81 -3.83 -15.69
N THR A 11 -9.75 -4.64 -15.18
CA THR A 11 -11.05 -4.91 -15.82
C THR A 11 -12.25 -4.40 -15.02
N ASP A 12 -12.02 -3.77 -13.87
CA ASP A 12 -13.09 -3.31 -12.99
C ASP A 12 -13.84 -2.14 -13.61
N ALA A 13 -15.12 -2.35 -13.92
CA ALA A 13 -15.99 -1.33 -14.52
C ALA A 13 -16.19 -0.10 -13.62
N GLU A 14 -15.97 -0.24 -12.31
CA GLU A 14 -16.02 0.85 -11.32
C GLU A 14 -14.80 1.79 -11.45
N TYR A 15 -13.68 1.28 -11.99
CA TYR A 15 -12.47 2.03 -12.36
C TYR A 15 -12.38 2.28 -13.87
N ALA A 16 -13.52 2.33 -14.57
CA ALA A 16 -13.57 2.73 -15.99
C ALA A 16 -13.25 4.22 -16.21
N GLY A 17 -13.12 5.00 -15.12
CA GLY A 17 -12.43 6.29 -15.12
C GLY A 17 -10.91 6.12 -15.06
N GLU A 18 -10.14 7.10 -15.52
CA GLU A 18 -8.68 7.04 -15.64
C GLU A 18 -7.96 6.83 -14.29
N ARG A 19 -8.00 5.61 -13.74
CA ARG A 19 -7.22 5.23 -12.55
C ARG A 19 -5.74 5.38 -12.90
N HIS A 20 -5.08 6.34 -12.28
CA HIS A 20 -3.67 6.61 -12.47
C HIS A 20 -2.88 6.24 -11.22
N ILE A 21 -1.92 5.31 -11.38
CA ILE A 21 -0.93 5.02 -10.34
C ILE A 21 0.19 6.07 -10.46
N ASP A 22 0.23 7.01 -9.52
CA ASP A 22 1.29 8.03 -9.45
C ASP A 22 2.59 7.43 -8.91
N HIS A 23 2.49 6.56 -7.91
CA HIS A 23 3.62 5.88 -7.30
C HIS A 23 3.27 4.45 -6.89
N GLU A 24 4.20 3.52 -7.06
CA GLU A 24 4.09 2.14 -6.61
C GLU A 24 5.42 1.66 -6.03
N GLN A 25 5.35 0.97 -4.88
CA GLN A 25 6.47 0.24 -4.30
C GLN A 25 6.03 -1.16 -3.87
N MET A 26 6.87 -2.15 -4.14
CA MET A 26 6.65 -3.53 -3.67
C MET A 26 7.25 -3.74 -2.29
N VAL A 27 6.44 -4.23 -1.36
CA VAL A 27 6.86 -4.60 0.00
C VAL A 27 6.81 -6.11 0.14
N THR A 28 7.95 -6.74 0.40
CA THR A 28 8.01 -8.16 0.73
C THR A 28 7.75 -8.36 2.22
N MET A 29 6.77 -9.18 2.58
CA MET A 29 6.39 -9.45 3.96
C MET A 29 6.22 -10.94 4.22
N ARG A 30 6.47 -11.36 5.47
CA ARG A 30 6.19 -12.72 5.93
C ARG A 30 4.79 -12.77 6.56
N VAL A 31 3.98 -13.71 6.13
CA VAL A 31 2.69 -14.05 6.73
C VAL A 31 2.91 -15.10 7.81
N ASP A 32 3.01 -14.67 9.07
CA ASP A 32 3.34 -15.56 10.18
C ASP A 32 2.36 -16.73 10.35
N ALA A 33 1.08 -16.55 10.00
CA ALA A 33 0.07 -17.59 10.10
C ALA A 33 0.31 -18.79 9.16
N THR A 34 0.99 -18.57 8.04
CA THR A 34 1.26 -19.60 7.02
C THR A 34 2.75 -19.87 6.81
N ASP A 35 3.63 -19.12 7.49
CA ASP A 35 5.07 -19.08 7.27
C ASP A 35 5.46 -18.88 5.78
N GLN A 36 4.65 -18.09 5.08
CA GLN A 36 4.87 -17.77 3.66
C GLN A 36 5.34 -16.34 3.48
N TRP A 37 6.15 -16.13 2.45
CA TRP A 37 6.49 -14.79 1.99
C TRP A 37 5.55 -14.37 0.87
N ILE A 38 5.13 -13.11 0.89
CA ILE A 38 4.32 -12.49 -0.16
C ILE A 38 4.91 -11.13 -0.52
N ASN A 39 4.63 -10.66 -1.73
CA ASN A 39 4.86 -9.29 -2.12
C ASN A 39 3.54 -8.54 -2.15
N VAL A 40 3.49 -7.37 -1.54
CA VAL A 40 2.31 -6.50 -1.52
C VAL A 40 2.68 -5.18 -2.19
N PRO A 41 2.00 -4.80 -3.29
CA PRO A 41 2.17 -3.47 -3.87
C PRO A 41 1.55 -2.42 -2.96
N VAL A 42 2.23 -1.30 -2.81
CA VAL A 42 1.78 -0.13 -2.05
C VAL A 42 1.73 1.03 -3.02
N ARG A 43 0.56 1.64 -3.20
CA ARG A 43 0.32 2.60 -4.29
C ARG A 43 -0.29 3.89 -3.81
N THR A 44 0.12 4.99 -4.45
CA THR A 44 -0.62 6.24 -4.46
C THR A 44 -1.39 6.32 -5.76
N VAL A 45 -2.71 6.48 -5.69
CA VAL A 45 -3.61 6.42 -6.83
C VAL A 45 -4.43 7.69 -6.91
N LEU A 46 -4.65 8.17 -8.13
CA LEU A 46 -5.56 9.24 -8.47
C LEU A 46 -6.66 8.70 -9.39
N ASP A 47 -7.91 8.90 -9.02
CA ASP A 47 -9.09 8.59 -9.83
C ASP A 47 -10.15 9.69 -9.73
N ASP A 48 -11.39 9.39 -10.11
CA ASP A 48 -12.53 10.32 -10.05
C ASP A 48 -12.97 10.67 -8.61
N GLN A 49 -12.62 9.85 -7.63
CA GLN A 49 -12.82 10.11 -6.20
C GLN A 49 -11.67 10.93 -5.59
N GLY A 50 -10.58 11.09 -6.34
CA GLY A 50 -9.41 11.89 -5.97
C GLY A 50 -8.23 11.03 -5.50
N TRP A 51 -7.35 11.63 -4.69
CA TRP A 51 -6.16 10.97 -4.20
C TRP A 51 -6.49 9.97 -3.09
N HIS A 52 -6.05 8.74 -3.27
CA HIS A 52 -6.13 7.71 -2.24
C HIS A 52 -4.90 6.78 -2.28
N PHE A 53 -4.83 5.91 -1.28
CA PHE A 53 -3.70 5.01 -1.07
C PHE A 53 -4.19 3.56 -1.12
N GLU A 54 -3.42 2.66 -1.71
CA GLU A 54 -3.75 1.24 -1.78
C GLU A 54 -2.63 0.38 -1.17
N ILE A 55 -3.02 -0.73 -0.55
CA ILE A 55 -2.12 -1.77 -0.04
C ILE A 55 -2.62 -3.12 -0.56
N GLY A 56 -1.95 -3.64 -1.58
CA GLY A 56 -2.41 -4.81 -2.33
C GLY A 56 -3.82 -4.59 -2.86
N PRO A 57 -4.75 -5.51 -2.62
CA PRO A 57 -6.11 -5.45 -3.14
C PRO A 57 -7.03 -4.55 -2.31
N TYR A 58 -6.50 -3.67 -1.45
CA TYR A 58 -7.31 -2.85 -0.54
C TYR A 58 -7.06 -1.36 -0.73
N SER A 59 -8.14 -0.59 -0.82
CA SER A 59 -8.10 0.87 -0.82
C SER A 59 -8.17 1.40 0.62
N VAL A 60 -7.29 2.33 0.96
CA VAL A 60 -7.15 2.94 2.28
C VAL A 60 -7.65 4.37 2.21
N VAL A 61 -8.70 4.65 2.98
CA VAL A 61 -9.25 6.01 3.11
C VAL A 61 -8.32 6.90 3.93
N GLY A 62 -8.39 8.22 3.72
CA GLY A 62 -7.46 9.18 4.32
C GLY A 62 -7.35 9.10 5.86
N SER A 63 -8.43 8.78 6.57
CA SER A 63 -8.41 8.59 8.03
C SER A 63 -7.56 7.40 8.46
N ASP A 64 -7.58 6.32 7.68
CA ASP A 64 -6.82 5.10 7.99
C ASP A 64 -5.37 5.22 7.52
N ALA A 65 -5.12 5.94 6.42
CA ALA A 65 -3.75 6.31 6.02
C ALA A 65 -3.05 7.13 7.13
N THR A 66 -3.78 8.04 7.78
CA THR A 66 -3.27 8.82 8.92
C THR A 66 -2.97 7.94 10.14
N LYS A 67 -3.78 6.93 10.43
CA LYS A 67 -3.49 5.98 11.50
C LYS A 67 -2.25 5.15 11.16
N LEU A 68 -2.17 4.65 9.92
CA LEU A 68 -1.05 3.84 9.45
C LEU A 68 0.28 4.60 9.53
N ILE A 69 0.35 5.85 9.07
CA ILE A 69 1.59 6.62 9.15
C ILE A 69 2.03 6.87 10.59
N ASN A 70 1.08 7.06 11.52
CA ASN A 70 1.39 7.22 12.94
C ASN A 70 1.96 5.94 13.54
N GLU A 71 1.40 4.78 13.20
CA GLU A 71 1.91 3.47 13.63
C GLU A 71 3.29 3.17 13.04
N LEU A 72 3.50 3.43 11.75
CA LEU A 72 4.81 3.27 11.10
C LEU A 72 5.87 4.18 11.74
N ALA A 73 5.52 5.44 12.03
CA ALA A 73 6.40 6.37 12.71
C ALA A 73 6.69 5.92 14.15
N HIS A 74 5.70 5.36 14.86
CA HIS A 74 5.90 4.79 16.20
C HIS A 74 6.85 3.60 16.16
N TYR A 75 6.59 2.61 15.29
CA TYR A 75 7.47 1.47 15.06
C TYR A 75 8.90 1.92 14.76
N GLY A 76 9.07 2.80 13.78
CA GLY A 76 10.39 3.24 13.34
C GLY A 76 11.20 3.94 14.44
N ARG A 77 10.54 4.66 15.35
CA ARG A 77 11.20 5.24 16.54
C ARG A 77 11.67 4.16 17.52
N GLN A 78 10.90 3.09 17.69
CA GLN A 78 11.23 1.99 18.60
C GLN A 78 12.31 1.08 18.02
N SER A 79 12.26 0.78 16.71
CA SER A 79 13.23 -0.09 16.03
C SER A 79 14.55 0.61 15.72
N GLY A 80 14.57 1.95 15.71
CA GLY A 80 15.72 2.73 15.25
C GLY A 80 15.89 2.74 13.72
N GLU A 81 14.91 2.19 12.99
CA GLU A 81 14.93 2.08 11.52
C GLU A 81 14.26 3.27 10.83
N PHE A 82 13.61 4.16 11.58
CA PHE A 82 12.99 5.34 10.98
C PHE A 82 14.05 6.25 10.35
N LYS A 83 14.03 6.33 9.02
CA LYS A 83 14.74 7.36 8.27
C LYS A 83 13.70 8.34 7.78
N ALA A 84 13.74 9.56 8.29
CA ALA A 84 12.93 10.63 7.71
C ALA A 84 13.28 10.74 6.22
N VAL A 85 12.27 10.77 5.36
CA VAL A 85 12.50 11.03 3.94
C VAL A 85 12.88 12.51 3.83
N GLU A 86 14.15 12.79 3.58
CA GLU A 86 14.60 14.14 3.23
C GLU A 86 13.96 14.51 1.87
N ARG A 87 13.29 15.66 1.84
CA ARG A 87 12.70 16.24 0.62
C ARG A 87 13.72 17.05 -0.14
#